data_AF-A0A5D6YCF3-F1
#
_entry.id   AF-A0A5D6YCF3-F1
#
_cell.length_a   1.000
_cell.length_b   1.000
_cell.length_c   1.000
_cell.angle_alpha   90.00
_cell.angle_beta   90.00
_cell.angle_gamma   90.00
#
_symmetry.space_group_name_H-M   'P 1'
#
loop_
_entity.id
_entity.type
_entity.pdbx_description
1 polymer ?
#
loop_
_entity_poly.entity_id
_entity_poly.type
_entity_poly.pdbx_seq_one_letter_code
_entity_poly.pdbx_strand_id
1 'polypeptide(L)' 'KHSDIQVCGWSQAVPKGKVVELGHGPSPPLCQFSTSTVQFV' A
#
# COMPACT_ATOMS: atom_id res chain seq x y z
N LYS A 1 -2.91 14.96 -10.96
CA LYS A 1 -1.91 15.08 -9.87
C LYS A 1 -1.45 13.67 -9.54
N HIS A 2 -0.15 13.42 -9.41
CA HIS A 2 0.38 12.06 -9.14
C HIS A 2 0.29 11.66 -7.67
N SER A 3 -0.41 12.45 -6.85
CA SER A 3 -0.67 12.21 -5.42
C SER A 3 -1.56 11.01 -5.16
N ASP A 4 -2.23 10.48 -6.19
CA ASP A 4 -3.31 9.51 -6.03
C ASP A 4 -2.87 8.07 -6.37
N ILE A 5 -1.60 7.86 -6.73
CA ILE A 5 -1.08 6.52 -7.05
C ILE A 5 -0.66 5.80 -5.77
N GLN A 6 -1.36 4.71 -5.49
CA GLN A 6 -1.07 3.82 -4.36
C GLN A 6 -0.18 2.66 -4.84
N VAL A 7 1.10 2.69 -4.47
CA VAL A 7 2.09 1.69 -4.90
C VAL A 7 1.93 0.36 -4.16
N CYS A 8 1.61 0.43 -2.88
CA CYS A 8 1.39 -0.74 -2.03
C CYS A 8 0.35 -0.40 -0.97
N GLY A 9 -0.61 -1.30 -0.78
CA GLY A 9 -1.66 -1.22 0.22
C GLY A 9 -1.70 -2.48 1.07
N TRP A 10 -2.24 -2.39 2.28
CA TRP A 10 -2.42 -3.53 3.17
C TRP A 10 -3.82 -3.58 3.76
N SER A 11 -4.21 -4.80 4.12
CA SER A 11 -5.54 -5.13 4.61
C SER A 11 -5.45 -6.12 5.77
N GLN A 12 -6.51 -6.19 6.57
CA GLN A 12 -6.61 -7.24 7.57
C GLN A 12 -6.91 -8.59 6.92
N ALA A 13 -6.16 -9.63 7.25
CA ALA A 13 -6.49 -10.99 6.85
C ALA A 13 -7.76 -11.44 7.59
N VAL A 14 -8.79 -11.85 6.84
CA VAL A 14 -10.05 -12.37 7.38
C VAL A 14 -10.32 -13.78 6.85
N PRO A 15 -10.69 -14.76 7.69
CA PRO A 15 -10.88 -16.15 7.24
C PRO A 15 -12.04 -16.33 6.27
N LYS A 16 -13.09 -15.51 6.39
CA LYS A 16 -14.25 -15.42 5.50
C LYS A 16 -14.82 -14.01 5.57
N GLY A 17 -15.38 -13.53 4.46
CA GLY A 17 -16.01 -12.21 4.37
C GLY A 17 -15.20 -11.24 3.52
N LYS A 18 -15.53 -9.95 3.64
CA LYS A 18 -14.94 -8.90 2.81
C LYS A 18 -13.63 -8.41 3.43
N VAL A 19 -12.58 -8.38 2.62
CA VAL A 19 -11.28 -7.79 3.00
C VAL A 19 -11.46 -6.27 3.15
N VAL A 20 -10.93 -5.73 4.25
CA VAL A 20 -10.97 -4.28 4.53
C VAL A 20 -9.58 -3.71 4.30
N GLU A 21 -9.51 -2.73 3.40
CA GLU A 21 -8.29 -1.93 3.22
C GLU A 21 -8.03 -1.11 4.48
N LEU A 22 -6.81 -1.20 5.01
CA LEU A 22 -6.41 -0.51 6.24
C LEU A 22 -5.47 0.67 5.98
N GLY A 23 -4.74 0.65 4.86
CA GLY A 23 -3.79 1.71 4.53
C GLY A 23 -2.95 1.40 3.30
N HIS A 24 -2.14 2.38 2.91
CA HIS A 24 -1.22 2.30 1.78
C HIS A 24 0.01 3.17 2.02
N GLY A 25 1.07 2.90 1.27
CA GLY A 25 2.35 3.62 1.35
C GLY A 25 3.48 2.80 1.98
N PRO A 26 4.67 3.41 2.18
CA PRO A 26 5.80 2.78 2.84
C PRO A 26 5.48 2.41 4.29
N SER A 27 5.54 1.13 4.63
CA SER A 27 5.29 0.67 6.01
C SER A 27 5.94 -0.69 6.26
N PRO A 28 7.10 -0.76 6.93
CA PRO A 28 7.68 -2.05 7.32
C PRO A 28 6.83 -2.77 8.38
N PRO A 29 6.64 -4.10 8.30
CA PRO A 29 7.18 -5.03 7.30
C PRO A 29 6.32 -5.21 6.03
N LEU A 30 5.16 -4.56 5.93
CA LEU A 30 4.13 -4.83 4.93
C LEU A 30 4.49 -4.30 3.54
N CYS A 31 4.86 -3.03 3.46
CA CYS A 31 5.18 -2.32 2.23
C CYS A 31 6.60 -1.76 2.35
N GLN A 32 7.58 -2.57 1.96
CA GLN A 32 9.01 -2.25 2.06
C GLN A 32 9.50 -1.56 0.79
N PHE A 33 9.22 -0.27 0.69
CA PHE A 33 9.74 0.59 -0.37
C PHE A 33 9.95 2.01 0.17
N SER A 34 10.77 2.80 -0.51
CA SER A 34 10.87 4.24 -0.25
C SER A 34 10.09 5.01 -1.31
N THR A 35 9.46 6.13 -0.94
CA THR A 35 8.86 7.04 -1.93
C THR A 35 9.89 7.54 -2.94
N SER A 36 11.18 7.62 -2.57
CA SER A 36 12.27 7.98 -3.49
C SER A 36 12.59 6.91 -4.54
N THR A 37 12.17 5.66 -4.34
CA THR A 37 12.31 4.56 -5.32
C THR A 37 11.20 4.61 -6.38
N VAL A 38 10.10 5.32 -6.12
CA VAL A 38 8.99 5.46 -7.05
C VAL A 38 9.34 6.53 -8.08
N GLN A 39 9.45 6.13 -9.34
CA GLN A 39 9.75 7.02 -10.46
C GLN A 39 8.56 7.03 -11.42
N PHE A 40 8.16 8.22 -11.85
CA PHE A 40 7.17 8.41 -12.91
C PHE A 40 7.93 8.59 -14.22
N VAL A 41 7.80 7.63 -15.14
CA VAL A 41 8.43 7.63 -16.47
C VAL A 41 7.42 7.86 -17.56
#